data_AF-A0A847LBN2-F1
#
_entry.id   AF-A0A847LBN2-F1
#
_cell.length_a   1.000
_cell.length_b   1.000
_cell.length_c   1.000
_cell.angle_alpha   90.00
_cell.angle_beta   90.00
_cell.angle_gamma   90.00
#
_symmetry.space_group_name_H-M   'P 1'
#
loop_
_entity.id
_entity.type
_entity.pdbx_description
1 polymer ?
#
loop_
_entity_poly.entity_id
_entity_poly.type
_entity_poly.pdbx_seq_one_letter_code
_entity_poly.pdbx_strand_id
1 'polypeptide(L)'
;MRLANRCRLAGVALLLILMGYGLGVAGAADFSIEATVDRTKVKFGESLQLVITVTQSLGSGGGERLGAPQVSKIPGFDIAGQRTSHNMTIINGVGQVQLQTVVELVPQEPGNFNIPALQLQGPDGKVHATKPIAVTVLPPAPDEEAAAAGGSPADDAAAADESGEVPAGSRVGKILVVALFVLGAIIGAPILLSFLLNRGARPSTRWQDEETATITGTTTATTTGSPAGSPRPGAARYEGTRPPRSESPIED
;
A
#
# COMPACT_ATOMS: atom_id res chain seq x y z
N MET A 1 -15.04 57.46 -39.50
CA MET A 1 -14.57 56.05 -39.60
C MET A 1 -13.49 55.65 -38.60
N ARG A 2 -12.55 56.52 -38.16
CA ARG A 2 -11.46 56.15 -37.22
C ARG A 2 -11.89 55.89 -35.77
N LEU A 3 -13.06 56.39 -35.33
CA LEU A 3 -13.56 56.23 -33.95
C LEU A 3 -14.26 54.87 -33.72
N ALA A 4 -15.02 54.39 -34.71
CA ALA A 4 -15.73 53.11 -34.63
C ALA A 4 -14.78 51.89 -34.58
N ASN A 5 -13.61 51.98 -35.23
CA ASN A 5 -12.60 50.91 -35.17
C ASN A 5 -11.89 50.85 -33.81
N ARG A 6 -11.80 51.96 -33.07
CA ARG A 6 -11.19 51.98 -31.72
C ARG A 6 -12.07 51.31 -30.67
N CYS A 7 -13.40 51.44 -30.77
CA CYS A 7 -14.34 50.71 -29.90
C CYS A 7 -14.39 49.21 -30.21
N ARG A 8 -14.26 48.81 -31.49
CA ARG A 8 -14.18 47.39 -31.88
C ARG A 8 -12.87 46.74 -31.42
N LEU A 9 -11.74 47.44 -31.54
CA LEU A 9 -10.45 46.96 -31.02
C LEU A 9 -10.45 46.87 -29.48
N ALA A 10 -11.03 47.84 -28.78
CA ALA A 10 -11.14 47.80 -27.33
C ALA A 10 -12.02 46.63 -26.83
N GLY A 11 -13.12 46.35 -27.53
CA GLY A 11 -14.00 45.20 -27.21
C GLY A 11 -13.32 43.86 -27.44
N VAL A 12 -12.56 43.71 -28.54
CA VAL A 12 -11.78 42.48 -28.82
C VAL A 12 -10.65 42.31 -27.80
N ALA A 13 -9.96 43.38 -27.41
CA ALA A 13 -8.93 43.32 -26.38
C ALA A 13 -9.50 42.92 -25.01
N LEU A 14 -10.66 43.45 -24.62
CA LEU A 14 -11.35 43.06 -23.38
C LEU A 14 -11.78 41.60 -23.40
N LEU A 15 -12.28 41.09 -24.55
CA LEU A 15 -12.69 39.71 -24.72
C LEU A 15 -11.48 38.75 -24.69
N LEU A 16 -10.34 39.14 -25.27
CA LEU A 16 -9.09 38.38 -25.18
C LEU A 16 -8.51 38.37 -23.75
N ILE A 17 -8.66 39.46 -22.99
CA ILE A 17 -8.27 39.49 -21.57
C ILE A 17 -9.18 38.59 -20.74
N LEU A 18 -10.51 38.64 -20.94
CA LEU A 18 -11.47 37.76 -20.25
C LEU A 18 -11.27 36.28 -20.59
N MET A 19 -10.94 35.96 -21.86
CA MET A 19 -10.69 34.60 -22.30
C MET A 19 -9.32 34.07 -21.85
N GLY A 20 -8.35 34.96 -21.63
CA GLY A 20 -7.05 34.63 -21.03
C GLY A 20 -7.13 34.34 -19.52
N TYR A 21 -8.12 34.89 -18.81
CA TYR A 21 -8.32 34.63 -17.38
C TYR A 21 -8.88 33.23 -17.06
N GLY A 22 -9.37 32.49 -18.05
CA GLY A 22 -9.93 31.14 -17.85
C GLY A 22 -8.94 29.98 -18.01
N LEU A 23 -7.73 30.23 -18.52
CA LEU A 23 -6.71 29.20 -18.78
C LEU A 23 -5.63 29.22 -17.68
N GLY A 24 -5.91 28.66 -16.51
CA GLY A 24 -4.86 28.63 -15.49
C GLY A 24 -5.23 28.11 -14.11
N VAL A 25 -6.03 27.04 -14.01
CA VAL A 25 -6.02 26.23 -12.79
C VAL A 25 -5.76 24.79 -13.18
N ALA A 26 -4.50 24.48 -13.48
CA ALA A 26 -4.04 23.10 -13.40
C ALA A 26 -4.16 22.70 -11.93
N GLY A 27 -5.11 21.81 -11.63
CA GLY A 27 -5.25 21.24 -10.29
C GLY A 27 -3.96 20.50 -9.94
N ALA A 28 -3.16 21.08 -9.04
CA ALA A 28 -2.04 20.36 -8.46
C ALA A 28 -2.62 19.17 -7.69
N ALA A 29 -2.22 17.96 -8.07
CA ALA A 29 -2.45 16.79 -7.24
C ALA A 29 -1.67 17.00 -5.93
N ASP A 30 -2.39 17.11 -4.80
CA ASP A 30 -1.76 17.19 -3.49
C ASP A 30 -0.89 15.94 -3.26
N PHE A 31 0.40 16.15 -3.02
CA PHE A 31 1.36 15.09 -2.78
C PHE A 31 2.16 15.40 -1.52
N SER A 32 2.31 14.40 -0.65
CA SER A 32 3.11 14.50 0.57
C SER A 32 3.87 13.20 0.82
N ILE A 33 5.11 13.33 1.31
CA ILE A 33 5.93 12.23 1.78
C ILE A 33 6.43 12.52 3.19
N GLU A 34 6.24 11.57 4.09
CA GLU A 34 6.65 11.65 5.48
C GLU A 34 7.38 10.38 5.89
N ALA A 35 8.38 10.53 6.77
CA ALA A 35 9.08 9.43 7.41
C ALA A 35 9.03 9.60 8.91
N THR A 36 8.74 8.52 9.63
CA THR A 36 8.71 8.46 11.09
C THR A 36 9.37 7.17 11.56
N VAL A 37 9.87 7.18 12.80
CA VAL A 37 10.39 5.97 13.45
C VAL A 37 9.52 5.63 14.65
N ASP A 38 9.40 4.34 14.97
CA ASP A 38 8.71 3.89 16.18
C ASP A 38 9.43 4.39 17.46
N ARG A 39 10.77 4.37 17.45
CA ARG A 39 11.63 4.75 18.59
C ARG A 39 12.86 5.50 18.10
N THR A 40 13.20 6.59 18.79
CA THR A 40 14.43 7.37 18.54
C THR A 40 15.61 6.92 19.40
N LYS A 41 15.37 6.06 20.39
CA LYS A 41 16.38 5.43 21.23
C LYS A 41 16.16 3.92 21.22
N VAL A 42 17.16 3.17 20.80
CA VAL A 42 17.10 1.70 20.67
C VAL A 42 18.36 1.10 21.27
N LYS A 43 18.30 -0.13 21.81
CA LYS A 43 19.50 -0.83 22.27
C LYS A 43 20.17 -1.54 21.10
N PHE A 44 21.49 -1.66 21.14
CA PHE A 44 22.21 -2.52 20.19
C PHE A 44 21.67 -3.96 20.28
N GLY A 45 21.41 -4.57 19.14
CA GLY A 45 20.76 -5.88 19.03
C GLY A 45 19.23 -5.84 18.91
N GLU A 46 18.57 -4.70 19.15
CA GLU A 46 17.13 -4.53 18.90
C GLU A 46 16.88 -3.94 17.49
N SER A 47 15.77 -4.32 16.86
CA SER A 47 15.30 -3.68 15.62
C SER A 47 14.39 -2.47 15.92
N LEU A 48 14.39 -1.51 15.00
CA LEU A 48 13.46 -0.38 14.97
C LEU A 48 12.69 -0.38 13.65
N GLN A 49 11.56 0.32 13.62
CA GLN A 49 10.72 0.42 12.43
C GLN A 49 10.75 1.85 11.88
N LEU A 50 11.16 1.97 10.62
CA LEU A 50 11.02 3.19 9.82
C LEU A 50 9.73 3.10 9.01
N VAL A 51 8.80 4.01 9.26
CA VAL A 51 7.51 4.10 8.58
C VAL A 51 7.54 5.27 7.62
N ILE A 52 7.37 4.98 6.34
CA ILE A 52 7.32 5.96 5.26
C ILE A 52 5.89 6.02 4.77
N THR A 53 5.28 7.19 4.83
CA THR A 53 3.92 7.44 4.38
C THR A 53 3.95 8.37 3.19
N VAL A 54 3.40 7.92 2.07
CA VAL A 54 3.21 8.71 0.86
C VAL A 54 1.71 8.92 0.68
N THR A 55 1.28 10.17 0.57
CA THR A 55 -0.12 10.53 0.31
C THR A 55 -0.20 11.26 -1.02
N GLN A 56 -1.12 10.83 -1.87
CA GLN A 56 -1.35 11.40 -3.20
C GLN A 56 -2.85 11.60 -3.43
N SER A 57 -3.25 12.80 -3.84
CA SER A 57 -4.59 13.10 -4.33
C SER A 57 -4.68 12.81 -5.84
N LEU A 58 -5.67 12.02 -6.26
CA LEU A 58 -6.01 11.78 -7.65
C LEU A 58 -7.16 12.70 -8.05
N GLY A 59 -6.87 13.57 -9.02
CA GLY A 59 -7.90 14.37 -9.67
C GLY A 59 -8.93 13.51 -10.42
N SER A 60 -10.04 14.14 -10.79
CA SER A 60 -11.19 13.51 -11.47
C SER A 60 -10.85 12.86 -12.82
N GLY A 61 -9.68 13.15 -13.40
CA GLY A 61 -9.22 12.58 -14.67
C GLY A 61 -8.39 11.30 -14.56
N GLY A 62 -8.12 10.78 -13.35
CA GLY A 62 -7.26 9.62 -13.14
C GLY A 62 -5.79 9.94 -13.40
N GLY A 63 -5.07 10.39 -12.36
CA GLY A 63 -3.63 10.63 -12.43
C GLY A 63 -2.80 9.34 -12.34
N GLU A 64 -1.54 9.43 -12.78
CA GLU A 64 -0.52 8.37 -12.59
C GLU A 64 -0.41 8.03 -11.09
N ARG A 65 -0.55 6.75 -10.74
CA ARG A 65 -0.36 6.28 -9.36
C ARG A 65 1.12 6.03 -9.13
N LEU A 66 1.65 6.64 -8.09
CA LEU A 66 3.04 6.39 -7.72
C LEU A 66 3.21 4.99 -7.11
N GLY A 67 4.32 4.35 -7.50
CA GLY A 67 4.76 3.11 -6.89
C GLY A 67 5.23 3.32 -5.45
N ALA A 68 5.31 2.22 -4.70
CA ALA A 68 5.84 2.24 -3.35
C ALA A 68 7.31 2.64 -3.33
N PRO A 69 7.76 3.51 -2.41
CA PRO A 69 9.17 3.80 -2.26
C PRO A 69 9.91 2.53 -1.82
N GLN A 70 10.86 2.07 -2.64
CA GLN A 70 11.78 0.99 -2.28
C GLN A 70 13.00 1.59 -1.59
N VAL A 71 13.27 1.19 -0.36
CA VAL A 71 14.43 1.66 0.40
C VAL A 71 15.50 0.60 0.31
N SER A 72 16.55 0.86 -0.48
CA SER A 72 17.61 -0.13 -0.68
C SER A 72 18.75 -0.03 0.35
N LYS A 73 18.95 1.14 0.95
CA LYS A 73 20.06 1.38 1.88
C LYS A 73 19.78 2.55 2.83
N ILE A 74 20.07 2.37 4.11
CA ILE A 74 20.12 3.43 5.12
C ILE A 74 21.50 3.35 5.80
N PRO A 75 22.30 4.41 5.82
CA PRO A 75 23.62 4.39 6.47
C PRO A 75 23.53 4.03 7.96
N GLY A 76 24.36 3.09 8.42
CA GLY A 76 24.40 2.64 9.82
C GLY A 76 23.36 1.58 10.21
N PHE A 77 22.52 1.16 9.26
CA PHE A 77 21.48 0.17 9.49
C PHE A 77 21.43 -0.87 8.37
N ASP A 78 21.24 -2.13 8.76
CA ASP A 78 20.85 -3.20 7.84
C ASP A 78 19.33 -3.27 7.73
N ILE A 79 18.84 -3.58 6.53
CA ILE A 79 17.41 -3.74 6.27
C ILE A 79 17.06 -5.22 6.42
N ALA A 80 16.41 -5.56 7.53
CA ALA A 80 15.97 -6.93 7.79
C ALA A 80 14.74 -7.32 6.96
N GLY A 81 13.87 -6.34 6.67
CA GLY A 81 12.68 -6.55 5.87
C GLY A 81 12.00 -5.24 5.49
N GLN A 82 11.20 -5.29 4.44
CA GLN A 82 10.36 -4.18 4.01
C GLN A 82 8.98 -4.69 3.64
N ARG A 83 7.94 -4.01 4.13
CA ARG A 83 6.55 -4.28 3.78
C ARG A 83 5.86 -3.00 3.34
N THR A 84 5.14 -3.08 2.23
CA THR A 84 4.30 -1.98 1.77
C THR A 84 2.83 -2.35 1.89
N SER A 85 2.02 -1.39 2.31
CA SER A 85 0.57 -1.42 2.22
C SER A 85 0.08 -0.24 1.39
N HIS A 86 -1.04 -0.44 0.71
CA HIS A 86 -1.65 0.55 -0.16
C HIS A 86 -3.13 0.67 0.20
N ASN A 87 -3.57 1.90 0.45
CA ASN A 87 -4.96 2.23 0.72
C ASN A 87 -5.45 3.27 -0.28
N MET A 88 -6.65 3.09 -0.81
CA MET A 88 -7.29 3.99 -1.76
C MET A 88 -8.68 4.36 -1.23
N THR A 89 -8.95 5.66 -1.13
CA THR A 89 -10.26 6.19 -0.76
C THR A 89 -10.74 7.11 -1.86
N ILE A 90 -12.04 7.13 -2.15
CA ILE A 90 -12.65 8.07 -3.10
C ILE A 90 -13.79 8.80 -2.38
N ILE A 91 -13.69 10.12 -2.30
CA ILE A 91 -14.69 10.97 -1.63
C ILE A 91 -15.17 12.01 -2.65
N ASN A 92 -16.48 12.04 -2.94
CA ASN A 92 -17.08 12.97 -3.90
C ASN A 92 -16.40 12.99 -5.29
N GLY A 93 -15.92 11.84 -5.76
CA GLY A 93 -15.21 11.71 -7.04
C GLY A 93 -13.75 12.15 -7.03
N VAL A 94 -13.22 12.59 -5.89
CA VAL A 94 -11.78 12.84 -5.68
C VAL A 94 -11.17 11.60 -5.05
N GLY A 95 -10.17 11.02 -5.72
CA GLY A 95 -9.43 9.88 -5.20
C GLY A 95 -8.29 10.32 -4.28
N GLN A 96 -7.98 9.54 -3.26
CA GLN A 96 -6.80 9.71 -2.41
C GLN A 96 -6.15 8.35 -2.21
N VAL A 97 -4.86 8.30 -2.50
CA VAL A 97 -4.00 7.14 -2.35
C VAL A 97 -3.03 7.38 -1.21
N GLN A 98 -2.93 6.40 -0.32
CA GLN A 98 -1.95 6.36 0.75
C GLN A 98 -1.13 5.09 0.63
N LEU A 99 0.18 5.23 0.46
CA LEU A 99 1.14 4.12 0.49
C LEU A 99 1.91 4.22 1.80
N GLN A 100 1.89 3.16 2.58
CA GLN A 100 2.66 3.07 3.80
C GLN A 100 3.67 1.94 3.67
N THR A 101 4.95 2.29 3.73
CA THR A 101 6.06 1.35 3.69
C THR A 101 6.71 1.29 5.05
N VAL A 102 6.72 0.11 5.66
CA VAL A 102 7.39 -0.17 6.93
C VAL A 102 8.68 -0.91 6.61
N VAL A 103 9.80 -0.35 7.04
CA VAL A 103 11.14 -0.91 6.88
C VAL A 103 11.66 -1.29 8.27
N GLU A 104 12.05 -2.54 8.43
CA GLU A 104 12.70 -3.02 9.64
C GLU A 104 14.21 -2.78 9.55
N LEU A 105 14.73 -1.98 10.47
CA LEU A 105 16.13 -1.56 10.50
C LEU A 105 16.83 -2.17 11.71
N VAL A 106 17.99 -2.77 11.46
CA VAL A 106 18.88 -3.34 12.48
C VAL A 106 20.14 -2.47 12.56
N PRO A 107 20.47 -1.89 13.73
CA PRO A 107 21.69 -1.11 13.88
C PRO A 107 22.95 -1.95 13.70
N GLN A 108 23.92 -1.45 12.94
CA GLN A 108 25.21 -2.13 12.76
C GLN A 108 26.20 -1.90 13.90
N GLU A 109 26.13 -0.72 14.53
CA GLU A 109 27.03 -0.30 15.60
C GLU A 109 26.26 0.54 16.64
N PRO A 110 26.72 0.62 17.90
CA PRO A 110 26.21 1.57 18.87
C PRO A 110 26.69 2.99 18.59
N GLY A 111 25.86 4.00 18.86
CA GLY A 111 26.20 5.41 18.62
C GLY A 111 25.01 6.27 18.18
N ASN A 112 25.32 7.45 17.65
CA ASN A 112 24.31 8.37 17.12
C ASN A 112 24.30 8.31 15.59
N PHE A 113 23.16 7.95 15.03
CA PHE A 113 22.95 7.82 13.59
C PHE A 113 21.91 8.81 13.11
N ASN A 114 22.03 9.20 11.84
CA ASN A 114 21.08 10.07 11.18
C ASN A 114 20.54 9.36 9.94
N ILE A 115 19.23 9.08 9.95
CA ILE A 115 18.52 8.57 8.78
C ILE A 115 18.36 9.74 7.81
N PRO A 116 18.92 9.66 6.58
CA PRO A 116 18.88 10.76 5.63
C PRO A 116 17.46 11.06 5.15
N ALA A 117 17.25 12.27 4.64
CA ALA A 117 16.03 12.63 3.94
C ALA A 117 15.84 11.71 2.72
N LEU A 118 14.71 11.02 2.67
CA LEU A 118 14.31 10.16 1.56
C LEU A 118 13.67 11.03 0.48
N GLN A 119 14.18 10.92 -0.74
CA GLN A 119 13.72 11.69 -1.88
C GLN A 119 12.82 10.83 -2.76
N LEU A 120 11.68 11.39 -3.17
CA LEU A 120 10.75 10.75 -4.09
C LEU A 120 10.23 11.79 -5.09
N GLN A 121 10.22 11.42 -6.37
CA GLN A 121 9.62 12.27 -7.40
C GLN A 121 8.10 12.16 -7.34
N GLY A 122 7.44 13.30 -7.18
CA GLY A 122 5.99 13.42 -7.15
C GLY A 122 5.36 13.41 -8.55
N PRO A 123 4.01 13.38 -8.64
CA PRO A 123 3.29 13.39 -9.91
C PRO A 123 3.44 14.71 -10.67
N ASP A 124 3.84 15.77 -9.96
CA ASP A 124 4.16 17.09 -10.50
C ASP A 124 5.56 17.17 -11.12
N GLY A 125 6.29 16.06 -11.14
CA GLY A 125 7.67 15.96 -11.62
C GLY A 125 8.70 16.56 -10.66
N LYS A 126 8.28 17.09 -9.51
CA LYS A 126 9.18 17.68 -8.50
C LYS A 126 9.66 16.61 -7.53
N VAL A 127 10.86 16.82 -6.98
CA VAL A 127 11.39 15.96 -5.92
C VAL A 127 10.90 16.46 -4.57
N HIS A 128 10.24 15.58 -3.83
CA HIS A 128 9.83 15.81 -2.45
C HIS A 128 10.73 15.00 -1.54
N ALA A 129 11.06 15.56 -0.37
CA ALA A 129 12.00 14.94 0.56
C ALA A 129 11.40 14.84 1.96
N THR A 130 11.64 13.72 2.64
CA THR A 130 11.30 13.59 4.06
C THR A 130 12.26 14.38 4.93
N LYS A 131 11.90 14.54 6.22
CA LYS A 131 12.81 15.11 7.20
C LYS A 131 13.84 14.05 7.63
N PRO A 132 15.13 14.43 7.79
CA PRO A 132 16.11 13.57 8.43
C PRO A 132 15.70 13.22 9.87
N ILE A 133 16.02 12.01 10.31
CA ILE A 133 15.63 11.50 11.63
C ILE A 133 16.89 11.07 12.39
N ALA A 134 17.14 11.69 13.54
CA ALA A 134 18.20 11.28 14.43
C ALA A 134 17.76 10.09 15.30
N VAL A 135 18.61 9.05 15.36
CA VAL A 135 18.40 7.84 16.15
C VAL A 135 19.64 7.59 17.01
N THR A 136 19.43 7.29 18.29
CA THR A 136 20.50 6.92 19.22
C THR A 136 20.43 5.43 19.54
N VAL A 137 21.51 4.72 19.24
CA VAL A 137 21.69 3.30 19.52
C VAL A 137 22.55 3.18 20.77
N LEU A 138 21.96 2.67 21.85
CA LEU A 138 22.65 2.45 23.12
C LEU A 138 23.56 1.22 23.01
N PRO A 139 24.76 1.24 23.61
CA PRO A 139 25.60 0.05 23.68
C PRO A 139 24.88 -1.10 24.39
N PRO A 140 25.28 -2.37 24.12
CA PRO A 140 24.78 -3.49 24.89
C PRO A 140 25.07 -3.25 26.38
N ALA A 141 24.13 -3.63 27.25
CA ALA A 141 24.35 -3.54 28.68
C ALA A 141 25.57 -4.40 29.05
N PRO A 142 26.54 -3.88 29.81
CA PRO A 142 27.48 -4.74 30.50
C PRO A 142 26.64 -5.65 31.42
N ASP A 143 26.86 -6.96 31.32
CA ASP A 143 26.41 -7.97 32.27
C ASP A 143 25.00 -8.56 32.08
N GLU A 144 24.78 -9.27 30.96
CA GLU A 144 23.90 -10.46 30.94
C GLU A 144 24.63 -11.76 30.51
N GLU A 145 25.78 -11.63 29.81
CA GLU A 145 26.63 -12.78 29.45
C GLU A 145 27.45 -13.32 30.63
N ALA A 146 27.63 -12.55 31.70
CA ALA A 146 28.38 -12.98 32.89
C ALA A 146 27.55 -13.83 33.88
N ALA A 147 26.22 -13.89 33.74
CA ALA A 147 25.34 -14.60 34.67
C ALA A 147 24.94 -16.01 34.19
N ALA A 148 25.18 -16.37 32.93
CA ALA A 148 24.81 -17.68 32.36
C ALA A 148 25.89 -18.77 32.51
N ALA A 149 27.09 -18.45 33.01
CA ALA A 149 28.23 -19.36 33.03
C ALA A 149 28.63 -19.92 34.41
N GLY A 150 27.79 -19.81 35.46
CA GLY A 150 28.20 -20.26 36.80
C GLY A 150 27.05 -20.68 37.72
N GLY A 151 26.72 -21.98 37.72
CA GLY A 151 26.10 -22.62 38.88
C GLY A 151 24.95 -23.57 38.56
N SER A 152 25.26 -24.87 38.40
CA SER A 152 24.44 -25.91 39.04
C SER A 152 25.22 -26.40 40.26
N PRO A 153 24.54 -26.55 41.40
CA PRO A 153 24.29 -27.90 41.88
C PRO A 153 22.84 -28.14 42.30
N ALA A 154 22.47 -29.41 42.20
CA ALA A 154 21.21 -29.98 42.59
C ALA A 154 21.03 -30.08 44.13
N ASP A 155 19.77 -30.31 44.49
CA ASP A 155 19.23 -30.96 45.69
C ASP A 155 19.34 -30.21 47.04
N ASP A 156 18.20 -29.80 47.62
CA ASP A 156 17.45 -30.68 48.51
C ASP A 156 16.09 -30.07 48.93
N ALA A 157 15.16 -30.95 49.26
CA ALA A 157 13.78 -30.65 49.61
C ALA A 157 13.62 -30.06 51.03
N ALA A 158 12.70 -29.11 51.21
CA ALA A 158 11.95 -28.98 52.46
C ALA A 158 10.65 -28.20 52.21
N ALA A 159 9.54 -28.90 52.44
CA ALA A 159 8.20 -28.35 52.48
C ALA A 159 8.03 -27.33 53.60
N ALA A 160 7.29 -26.26 53.31
CA ALA A 160 6.41 -25.62 54.27
C ALA A 160 5.15 -25.18 53.52
N ASP A 161 4.07 -25.88 53.87
CA ASP A 161 2.69 -25.48 53.69
C ASP A 161 2.48 -24.07 54.26
N GLU A 162 1.63 -23.28 53.59
CA GLU A 162 0.46 -22.65 54.20
C GLU A 162 0.04 -21.40 53.42
N SER A 163 -1.19 -21.50 52.93
CA SER A 163 -2.22 -20.45 52.86
C SER A 163 -1.95 -19.19 52.04
N GLY A 164 -2.88 -18.96 51.11
CA GLY A 164 -2.97 -17.71 50.39
C GLY A 164 -3.22 -16.54 51.34
N GLU A 165 -2.54 -15.45 51.05
CA GLU A 165 -2.97 -14.11 51.37
C GLU A 165 -2.79 -13.32 50.08
N VAL A 166 -3.90 -12.85 49.49
CA VAL A 166 -3.85 -11.94 48.34
C VAL A 166 -3.49 -10.57 48.92
N PRO A 167 -2.31 -9.97 48.64
CA PRO A 167 -2.09 -8.60 49.04
C PRO A 167 -2.97 -7.69 48.18
N ALA A 168 -4.10 -7.32 48.77
CA ALA A 168 -4.92 -6.19 48.34
C ALA A 168 -4.04 -4.93 48.37
N GLY A 169 -3.52 -4.52 47.22
CA GLY A 169 -2.57 -3.42 47.22
C GLY A 169 -2.13 -2.87 45.88
N SER A 170 -2.89 -2.99 44.80
CA SER A 170 -2.69 -2.08 43.68
C SER A 170 -3.97 -1.90 42.87
N ARG A 171 -4.49 -0.68 42.87
CA ARG A 171 -5.62 -0.25 42.02
C ARG A 171 -5.38 -0.56 40.54
N VAL A 172 -4.13 -0.81 40.15
CA VAL A 172 -3.69 -1.24 38.82
C VAL A 172 -4.16 -2.66 38.46
N GLY A 173 -4.16 -3.60 39.41
CA GLY A 173 -4.55 -5.00 39.13
C GLY A 173 -6.04 -5.17 38.83
N LYS A 174 -6.91 -4.41 39.50
CA LYS A 174 -8.36 -4.42 39.22
C LYS A 174 -8.70 -3.73 37.89
N ILE A 175 -7.97 -2.67 37.52
CA ILE A 175 -8.13 -2.01 36.21
C ILE A 175 -7.72 -2.96 35.09
N LEU A 176 -6.65 -3.73 35.28
CA LEU A 176 -6.14 -4.65 34.25
C LEU A 176 -7.08 -5.84 34.00
N VAL A 177 -7.71 -6.40 35.05
CA VAL A 177 -8.70 -7.49 34.91
C VAL A 177 -10.00 -6.98 34.28
N VAL A 178 -10.47 -5.78 34.63
CA VAL A 178 -11.68 -5.19 34.02
C VAL A 178 -11.42 -4.75 32.58
N ALA A 179 -10.23 -4.21 32.27
CA ALA A 179 -9.85 -3.82 30.91
C ALA A 179 -9.77 -5.02 29.95
N LEU A 180 -9.23 -6.16 30.40
CA LEU A 180 -9.19 -7.39 29.60
C LEU A 180 -10.59 -7.95 29.32
N PHE A 181 -11.51 -7.85 30.29
CA PHE A 181 -12.89 -8.31 30.11
C PHE A 181 -13.69 -7.40 29.15
N VAL A 182 -13.47 -6.08 29.21
CA VAL A 182 -14.10 -5.11 28.29
C VAL A 182 -13.53 -5.24 26.88
N LEU A 183 -12.22 -5.48 26.72
CA LEU A 183 -11.59 -5.67 25.41
C LEU A 183 -12.08 -6.96 24.73
N GLY A 184 -12.22 -8.05 25.49
CA GLY A 184 -12.77 -9.32 24.98
C GLY A 184 -14.23 -9.20 24.54
N ALA A 185 -15.05 -8.42 25.25
CA ALA A 185 -16.45 -8.18 24.89
C ALA A 185 -16.59 -7.33 23.62
N ILE A 186 -15.72 -6.34 23.39
CA ILE A 186 -15.77 -5.47 22.20
C ILE A 186 -15.38 -6.22 20.92
N ILE A 187 -14.48 -7.21 21.01
CA ILE A 187 -14.05 -8.02 19.85
C ILE A 187 -15.00 -9.20 19.60
N GLY A 188 -15.53 -9.83 20.66
CA GLY A 188 -16.42 -11.00 20.55
C GLY A 188 -17.88 -10.67 20.23
N ALA A 189 -18.42 -9.57 20.77
CA ALA A 189 -19.81 -9.18 20.57
C ALA A 189 -20.21 -8.93 19.09
N PRO A 190 -19.43 -8.25 18.24
CA PRO A 190 -19.84 -8.01 16.85
C PRO A 190 -19.82 -9.30 15.99
N ILE A 191 -18.93 -10.24 16.32
CA ILE A 191 -18.81 -11.52 15.61
C ILE A 191 -20.00 -12.44 15.97
N LEU A 192 -20.34 -12.52 17.25
CA LEU A 192 -21.50 -13.30 17.71
C LEU A 192 -22.83 -12.65 17.28
N LEU A 193 -22.91 -11.32 17.27
CA LEU A 193 -24.08 -10.56 16.81
C LEU A 193 -24.29 -10.69 15.29
N SER A 194 -23.21 -10.70 14.48
CA SER A 194 -23.30 -11.02 13.05
C SER A 194 -23.78 -12.45 12.80
N PHE A 195 -23.33 -13.41 13.61
CA PHE A 195 -23.73 -14.81 13.45
C PHE A 195 -25.19 -15.06 13.88
N LEU A 196 -25.69 -14.31 14.88
CA LEU A 196 -27.08 -14.40 15.32
C LEU A 196 -28.05 -13.69 14.38
N LEU A 197 -27.66 -12.56 13.78
CA LEU A 197 -28.49 -11.80 12.84
C LEU A 197 -28.49 -12.37 11.42
N ASN A 198 -27.43 -13.09 11.02
CA ASN A 198 -27.28 -13.62 9.65
C ASN A 198 -27.70 -15.10 9.50
N ARG A 199 -28.44 -15.67 10.45
CA ARG A 199 -28.89 -17.08 10.43
C ARG A 199 -29.92 -17.43 9.33
N GLY A 200 -30.27 -16.49 8.47
CA GLY A 200 -31.27 -16.65 7.40
C GLY A 200 -30.80 -16.31 5.98
N ALA A 201 -29.53 -15.91 5.78
CA ALA A 201 -29.04 -15.58 4.44
C ALA A 201 -28.83 -16.87 3.62
N ARG A 202 -29.87 -17.26 2.89
CA ARG A 202 -29.76 -18.25 1.82
C ARG A 202 -28.85 -17.65 0.73
N PRO A 203 -27.76 -18.33 0.32
CA PRO A 203 -26.99 -17.89 -0.82
C PRO A 203 -27.91 -17.90 -2.05
N SER A 204 -28.17 -16.73 -2.63
CA SER A 204 -28.90 -16.64 -3.89
C SER A 204 -27.97 -17.05 -5.03
N THR A 205 -27.94 -18.35 -5.33
CA THR A 205 -27.45 -18.85 -6.62
C THR A 205 -28.46 -18.45 -7.70
N ARG A 206 -28.32 -17.23 -8.23
CA ARG A 206 -29.10 -16.71 -9.38
C ARG A 206 -28.33 -16.83 -10.71
N TRP A 207 -27.11 -17.35 -10.69
CA TRP A 207 -26.24 -17.41 -11.87
C TRP A 207 -26.25 -18.77 -12.57
N GLN A 208 -27.41 -19.44 -12.68
CA GLN A 208 -27.49 -20.76 -13.33
C GLN A 208 -28.71 -21.02 -14.23
N ASP A 209 -29.52 -20.01 -14.54
CA ASP A 209 -30.77 -20.20 -15.33
C ASP A 209 -30.76 -19.53 -16.73
N GLU A 210 -29.60 -19.28 -17.34
CA GLU A 210 -29.54 -18.65 -18.69
C GLU A 210 -28.85 -19.48 -19.77
N GLU A 211 -28.75 -20.81 -19.60
CA GLU A 211 -28.29 -21.70 -20.67
C GLU A 211 -29.14 -22.97 -20.76
N THR A 212 -30.34 -22.84 -21.31
CA THR A 212 -31.08 -23.98 -21.91
C THR A 212 -32.13 -23.46 -22.90
N ALA A 213 -31.67 -22.78 -23.95
CA ALA A 213 -32.46 -22.68 -25.18
C ALA A 213 -32.37 -24.02 -25.93
N THR A 214 -33.17 -24.98 -25.47
CA THR A 214 -33.39 -26.26 -26.13
C THR A 214 -34.03 -26.01 -27.49
N ILE A 215 -33.26 -26.31 -28.52
CA ILE A 215 -33.66 -26.44 -29.92
C ILE A 215 -34.83 -27.43 -29.98
N THR A 216 -36.07 -26.92 -30.09
CA THR A 216 -37.22 -27.72 -30.53
C THR A 216 -37.69 -27.11 -31.84
N GLY A 217 -37.42 -27.84 -32.91
CA GLY A 217 -37.90 -27.49 -34.24
C GLY A 217 -39.42 -27.38 -34.25
N THR A 218 -39.92 -26.31 -34.86
CA THR A 218 -41.27 -26.29 -35.41
C THR A 218 -41.13 -25.90 -36.87
N THR A 219 -41.43 -26.88 -37.71
CA THR A 219 -41.55 -26.81 -39.15
C THR A 219 -42.59 -25.78 -39.55
N THR A 220 -42.25 -24.87 -40.47
CA THR A 220 -43.15 -24.48 -41.58
C THR A 220 -42.28 -23.97 -42.72
N ALA A 221 -42.41 -24.65 -43.87
CA ALA A 221 -41.69 -24.38 -45.10
C ALA A 221 -42.20 -23.10 -45.79
N THR A 222 -41.32 -22.41 -46.52
CA THR A 222 -41.63 -21.86 -47.86
C THR A 222 -40.32 -21.65 -48.64
N THR A 223 -40.21 -22.47 -49.68
CA THR A 223 -39.28 -22.44 -50.81
C THR A 223 -39.26 -21.09 -51.53
N THR A 224 -38.07 -20.60 -51.93
CA THR A 224 -37.75 -20.13 -53.30
C THR A 224 -36.32 -19.55 -53.39
N GLY A 225 -35.49 -20.13 -54.27
CA GLY A 225 -34.60 -19.38 -55.18
C GLY A 225 -33.19 -18.94 -54.72
N SER A 226 -32.18 -19.74 -55.09
CA SER A 226 -30.76 -19.36 -55.34
C SER A 226 -30.64 -18.33 -56.50
N PRO A 227 -29.47 -17.72 -56.87
CA PRO A 227 -28.08 -17.96 -56.45
C PRO A 227 -27.16 -16.70 -56.30
N ALA A 228 -25.89 -16.99 -55.96
CA ALA A 228 -24.64 -16.29 -56.35
C ALA A 228 -23.99 -15.23 -55.42
N GLY A 229 -22.77 -15.58 -54.95
CA GLY A 229 -21.57 -14.78 -55.24
C GLY A 229 -21.07 -13.77 -54.20
N SER A 230 -20.03 -14.15 -53.42
CA SER A 230 -18.75 -13.40 -53.25
C SER A 230 -17.93 -13.92 -52.04
N PRO A 231 -16.61 -14.17 -52.16
CA PRO A 231 -15.74 -14.54 -51.03
C PRO A 231 -15.13 -13.31 -50.33
N ARG A 232 -14.97 -13.40 -49.01
CA ARG A 232 -14.30 -12.41 -48.14
C ARG A 232 -12.77 -12.39 -48.35
N PRO A 233 -12.10 -11.23 -48.30
CA PRO A 233 -10.64 -11.15 -48.43
C PRO A 233 -9.90 -11.25 -47.08
N GLY A 234 -8.77 -11.96 -47.09
CA GLY A 234 -7.51 -11.47 -46.52
C GLY A 234 -7.17 -11.82 -45.06
N ALA A 235 -6.82 -13.08 -44.78
CA ALA A 235 -5.94 -13.43 -43.65
C ALA A 235 -4.47 -13.34 -44.11
N ALA A 236 -3.70 -12.39 -43.55
CA ALA A 236 -2.27 -12.26 -43.83
C ALA A 236 -1.47 -13.31 -43.06
N ARG A 237 -0.73 -14.12 -43.83
CA ARG A 237 0.21 -15.17 -43.44
C ARG A 237 1.53 -14.55 -42.97
N TYR A 238 1.99 -14.90 -41.77
CA TYR A 238 3.37 -14.65 -41.31
C TYR A 238 4.29 -15.79 -41.83
N GLU A 239 5.13 -15.50 -42.83
CA GLU A 239 6.42 -16.18 -43.07
C GLU A 239 7.48 -15.34 -42.33
N GLY A 240 8.51 -15.84 -41.63
CA GLY A 240 9.25 -17.08 -41.81
C GLY A 240 10.71 -16.73 -42.14
N THR A 241 11.50 -16.24 -41.17
CA THR A 241 12.95 -16.00 -41.36
C THR A 241 13.75 -16.55 -40.18
N ARG A 242 14.45 -17.66 -40.41
CA ARG A 242 15.46 -18.25 -39.50
C ARG A 242 16.74 -17.41 -39.52
N PRO A 243 17.47 -17.27 -38.40
CA PRO A 243 18.84 -16.74 -38.40
C PRO A 243 19.85 -17.82 -38.86
N PRO A 244 20.96 -17.44 -39.52
CA PRO A 244 22.00 -18.38 -39.94
C PRO A 244 22.86 -18.87 -38.76
N ARG A 245 23.27 -20.13 -38.89
CA ARG A 245 24.02 -20.98 -37.96
C ARG A 245 25.51 -20.61 -37.97
N SER A 246 26.13 -20.64 -36.79
CA SER A 246 27.56 -20.48 -36.55
C SER A 246 28.37 -21.66 -37.12
N GLU A 247 29.37 -21.38 -37.95
CA GLU A 247 30.45 -22.31 -38.27
C GLU A 247 31.78 -21.70 -37.79
N SER A 248 32.44 -22.43 -36.89
CA SER A 248 33.78 -22.21 -36.38
C SER A 248 34.77 -23.09 -37.14
N PRO A 249 35.88 -22.55 -37.69
CA PRO A 249 36.98 -23.39 -38.18
C PRO A 249 37.96 -23.78 -37.07
N ILE A 250 38.35 -25.06 -37.10
CA ILE A 250 39.37 -25.74 -36.31
C ILE A 250 40.77 -25.49 -36.95
N GLU A 251 41.79 -25.56 -36.10
CA GLU A 251 43.24 -25.36 -36.26
C GLU A 251 43.92 -26.03 -37.47
N ASP A 252 44.99 -25.37 -37.98
CA ASP A 252 46.39 -25.87 -37.97
C ASP A 252 47.34 -24.65 -38.03
#